data_AF-A0A242CXX5-F1
#
_entry.id   AF-A0A242CXX5-F1
#
_cell.length_a   1.000
_cell.length_b   1.000
_cell.length_c   1.000
_cell.angle_alpha   90.00
_cell.angle_beta   90.00
_cell.angle_gamma   90.00
#
_symmetry.space_group_name_H-M   'P 1'
#
loop_
_entity.id
_entity.type
_entity.pdbx_description
1 polymer ?
#
loop_
_entity_poly.entity_id
_entity_poly.type
_entity_poly.pdbx_seq_one_letter_code
_entity_poly.pdbx_strand_id
1 'polypeptide(L)'
;MEHTEKFIEMIEKALGFMLYEYQREILKGKDVKIPSGRATGKTLTSMLVLLTKYDQIGEPIELSPSNFRNGRYFSWYTLELRELRRKLVEKGIPCREIVLKRFG
;
A
#
# COMPACT_ATOMS: atom_id res chain seq x y z
N MET A 1 4.13 -8.20 -10.61
CA MET A 1 3.40 -9.49 -10.74
C MET A 1 2.07 -9.40 -10.00
N GLU A 2 1.06 -10.13 -10.46
CA GLU A 2 -0.35 -10.05 -10.04
C GLU A 2 -0.64 -10.75 -8.70
N HIS A 3 -1.52 -10.20 -7.87
CA HIS A 3 -2.01 -10.86 -6.66
C HIS A 3 -3.10 -11.89 -6.96
N THR A 4 -3.02 -13.08 -6.35
CA THR A 4 -4.10 -14.07 -6.39
C THR A 4 -5.32 -13.67 -5.53
N GLU A 5 -6.49 -14.25 -5.80
CA GLU A 5 -7.71 -14.02 -5.00
C GLU A 5 -7.50 -14.34 -3.52
N LYS A 6 -6.86 -15.47 -3.21
CA LYS A 6 -6.55 -15.87 -1.83
C LYS A 6 -5.67 -14.85 -1.11
N PHE A 7 -4.72 -14.24 -1.83
CA PHE A 7 -3.87 -13.21 -1.24
C PHE A 7 -4.67 -11.94 -0.92
N ILE A 8 -5.59 -11.55 -1.81
CA ILE A 8 -6.48 -10.40 -1.59
C ILE A 8 -7.40 -10.66 -0.38
N GLU A 9 -7.96 -11.86 -0.25
CA GLU A 9 -8.76 -12.26 0.91
C GLU A 9 -7.96 -12.18 2.22
N MET A 10 -6.68 -12.56 2.19
CA MET A 10 -5.79 -12.40 3.35
C MET A 10 -5.61 -10.92 3.73
N ILE A 11 -5.43 -10.03 2.73
CA ILE A 11 -5.37 -8.59 2.95
C ILE A 11 -6.68 -8.10 3.59
N GLU A 12 -7.83 -8.41 3.01
CA GLU A 12 -9.14 -7.99 3.52
C GLU A 12 -9.37 -8.45 4.95
N LYS A 13 -9.00 -9.70 5.26
CA LYS A 13 -9.03 -10.24 6.62
C LYS A 13 -8.08 -9.51 7.58
N ALA A 14 -6.91 -9.09 7.12
CA ALA A 14 -5.98 -8.31 7.91
C ALA A 14 -6.49 -6.89 8.20
N LEU A 15 -7.21 -6.30 7.25
CA LEU A 15 -7.79 -4.96 7.35
C LEU A 15 -9.12 -4.93 8.10
N GLY A 16 -9.85 -6.05 8.12
CA GLY A 16 -11.18 -6.15 8.74
C GLY A 16 -12.31 -5.59 7.86
N PHE A 17 -12.05 -5.37 6.56
CA PHE A 17 -13.06 -4.91 5.60
C PHE A 17 -12.75 -5.41 4.19
N MET A 18 -13.78 -5.43 3.34
CA MET A 18 -13.63 -5.78 1.92
C MET A 18 -13.14 -4.60 1.10
N LEU A 19 -12.18 -4.84 0.22
CA LEU A 19 -11.71 -3.87 -0.75
C LEU A 19 -12.79 -3.66 -1.82
N TYR A 20 -12.86 -2.45 -2.35
CA TYR A 20 -13.68 -2.19 -3.53
C TYR A 20 -13.15 -2.99 -4.72
N GLU A 21 -14.06 -3.37 -5.62
CA GLU A 21 -13.74 -4.17 -6.80
C GLU A 21 -12.56 -3.59 -7.59
N TYR A 22 -12.56 -2.29 -7.89
CA TYR A 22 -11.47 -1.65 -8.62
C TYR A 22 -10.10 -1.77 -7.90
N GLN A 23 -10.08 -1.82 -6.57
CA GLN A 23 -8.85 -1.98 -5.79
C GLN A 23 -8.33 -3.42 -5.89
N ARG A 24 -9.24 -4.41 -5.85
CA ARG A 24 -8.91 -5.83 -6.06
C ARG A 24 -8.31 -6.03 -7.44
N GLU A 25 -8.93 -5.46 -8.47
CA GLU A 25 -8.46 -5.60 -9.84
C GLU A 25 -7.09 -4.94 -10.07
N ILE A 26 -6.82 -3.78 -9.43
CA ILE A 26 -5.47 -3.18 -9.43
C ILE A 26 -4.44 -4.10 -8.78
N LEU A 27 -4.77 -4.73 -7.64
CA LEU A 27 -3.88 -5.68 -6.98
C LEU A 27 -3.62 -6.92 -7.86
N LYS A 28 -4.62 -7.36 -8.64
CA LYS A 28 -4.45 -8.38 -9.68
C LYS A 28 -3.64 -7.90 -10.89
N GLY A 29 -3.09 -6.68 -10.86
CA GLY A 29 -2.27 -6.14 -11.94
C GLY A 29 -3.05 -5.70 -13.18
N LYS A 30 -4.39 -5.63 -13.10
CA LYS A 30 -5.21 -5.18 -14.23
C LYS A 30 -5.21 -3.66 -14.33
N ASP A 31 -5.20 -3.17 -15.56
CA ASP A 31 -5.47 -1.76 -15.84
C ASP A 31 -6.97 -1.50 -15.73
N VAL A 32 -7.36 -0.66 -14.77
CA VAL A 32 -8.77 -0.34 -14.50
C VAL A 32 -8.96 1.15 -14.34
N LYS A 33 -10.13 1.63 -14.73
CA LYS A 33 -10.50 3.04 -14.56
C LYS A 33 -10.63 3.37 -13.08
N ILE A 34 -9.73 4.22 -12.59
CA ILE A 34 -9.75 4.68 -11.19
C ILE A 34 -10.92 5.66 -11.00
N PRO A 35 -11.77 5.47 -9.97
CA PRO A 35 -12.86 6.39 -9.68
C PRO A 35 -12.39 7.83 -9.41
N SER A 36 -13.10 8.80 -9.98
CA SER A 36 -12.93 10.22 -9.65
C SER A 36 -13.54 10.53 -8.28
N GLY A 37 -13.10 11.62 -7.66
CA GLY A 37 -13.61 12.06 -6.35
C GLY A 37 -12.66 11.83 -5.16
N ARG A 38 -13.15 12.22 -3.98
CA ARG A 38 -12.48 12.06 -2.68
C ARG A 38 -13.00 10.81 -1.98
N ALA A 39 -12.24 10.32 -1.00
CA ALA A 39 -12.61 9.18 -0.16
C ALA A 39 -12.92 7.86 -0.91
N THR A 40 -12.38 7.69 -2.13
CA THR A 40 -12.58 6.46 -2.90
C THR A 40 -11.62 5.33 -2.51
N GLY A 41 -10.61 5.59 -1.68
CA GLY A 41 -9.62 4.59 -1.28
C GLY A 41 -8.35 4.53 -2.15
N LYS A 42 -8.15 5.50 -3.06
CA LYS A 42 -6.94 5.60 -3.92
C LYS A 42 -5.62 5.53 -3.13
N THR A 43 -5.55 6.22 -2.00
CA THR A 43 -4.34 6.22 -1.15
C THR A 43 -4.07 4.83 -0.59
N LEU A 44 -5.08 4.17 -0.03
CA LEU A 44 -4.97 2.80 0.47
C LEU A 44 -4.48 1.85 -0.63
N THR A 45 -5.08 1.91 -1.82
CA THR A 45 -4.68 1.07 -2.96
C THR A 45 -3.22 1.31 -3.34
N SER A 46 -2.79 2.57 -3.42
CA SER A 46 -1.39 2.91 -3.72
C SER A 46 -0.44 2.35 -2.66
N MET A 47 -0.80 2.45 -1.37
CA MET A 47 0.00 1.91 -0.27
C MET A 47 0.08 0.38 -0.32
N LEU A 48 -1.03 -0.31 -0.59
CA LEU A 48 -1.07 -1.76 -0.72
C LEU A 48 -0.15 -2.21 -1.85
N VAL A 49 -0.31 -1.66 -3.06
CA VAL A 49 0.55 -1.95 -4.21
C VAL A 49 2.02 -1.71 -3.88
N LEU A 50 2.33 -0.60 -3.20
CA LEU A 50 3.70 -0.26 -2.83
C LEU A 50 4.28 -1.31 -1.87
N LEU A 51 3.53 -1.73 -0.85
CA LEU A 51 3.99 -2.68 0.17
C LEU A 51 4.10 -4.12 -0.32
N THR A 52 3.15 -4.56 -1.15
CA THR A 52 2.98 -5.98 -1.50
C THR A 52 3.54 -6.32 -2.86
N LYS A 53 4.27 -5.42 -3.51
CA LYS A 53 4.91 -5.69 -4.81
C LYS A 53 5.93 -6.83 -4.69
N TYR A 54 5.52 -8.03 -5.12
CA TYR A 54 6.22 -9.29 -4.87
C TYR A 54 7.66 -9.33 -5.35
N ASP A 55 7.91 -8.80 -6.56
CA ASP A 55 9.23 -8.70 -7.18
C ASP A 55 10.18 -7.78 -6.40
N GLN A 56 9.67 -7.04 -5.41
CA GLN A 56 10.42 -6.06 -4.64
C GLN A 56 10.34 -6.28 -3.13
N ILE A 57 9.78 -7.39 -2.62
CA ILE A 57 9.61 -7.63 -1.16
C ILE A 57 10.93 -7.52 -0.37
N GLY A 58 12.07 -7.86 -0.99
CA GLY A 58 13.40 -7.69 -0.40
C GLY A 58 14.02 -6.28 -0.55
N GLU A 59 13.41 -5.42 -1.36
CA GLU A 59 13.88 -4.05 -1.61
C GLU A 59 13.13 -3.06 -0.70
N PRO A 60 13.85 -2.25 0.10
CA PRO A 60 13.19 -1.25 0.93
C PRO A 60 12.48 -0.19 0.07
N ILE A 61 11.36 0.31 0.59
CA ILE A 61 10.71 1.52 0.10
C ILE A 61 11.42 2.70 0.76
N GLU A 62 12.15 3.47 -0.03
CA GLU A 62 12.74 4.72 0.43
C GLU A 62 11.75 5.87 0.25
N LEU A 63 11.39 6.53 1.35
CA LEU A 63 10.54 7.72 1.32
C LEU A 63 11.33 8.95 1.76
N SER A 64 11.27 10.01 0.95
CA SER A 64 11.78 11.34 1.27
C SER A 64 10.65 12.36 1.26
N PRO A 65 10.70 13.42 2.10
CA PRO A 65 9.74 14.52 2.03
C PRO A 65 9.70 15.20 0.65
N SER A 66 10.81 15.19 -0.10
CA SER A 66 10.88 15.74 -1.47
C SER A 66 9.97 15.02 -2.47
N ASN A 67 9.54 13.78 -2.17
CA ASN A 67 8.56 13.05 -2.99
C ASN A 67 7.13 13.59 -2.82
N PHE A 68 6.89 14.52 -1.88
CA PHE A 68 5.55 14.95 -1.50
C PHE A 68 5.41 16.46 -1.56
N ARG A 69 4.20 16.90 -1.91
CA ARG A 69 3.88 18.32 -2.11
C ARG A 69 4.02 19.16 -0.83
N ASN A 70 3.87 18.54 0.35
CA ASN A 70 4.09 19.20 1.63
C ASN A 70 4.52 18.19 2.71
N GLY A 71 5.26 18.66 3.71
CA GLY A 71 5.80 17.82 4.78
C GLY A 71 4.74 17.24 5.73
N ARG A 72 3.56 17.87 5.86
CA ARG A 72 2.48 17.33 6.70
C ARG A 72 1.88 16.06 6.09
N TYR A 73 1.65 16.07 4.78
CA TYR A 73 1.16 14.92 4.04
C TYR A 73 2.19 13.80 4.03
N PHE A 74 3.48 14.11 3.91
CA PHE A 74 4.55 13.11 4.10
C PHE A 74 4.48 12.45 5.48
N SER A 75 4.36 13.25 6.55
CA SER A 75 4.29 12.74 7.92
C SER A 75 3.07 11.85 8.13
N TRP A 76 1.90 12.27 7.68
CA TRP A 76 0.68 11.45 7.74
C TRP A 76 0.82 10.17 6.90
N TYR A 77 1.22 10.29 5.63
CA TYR A 77 1.34 9.15 4.71
C TYR A 77 2.33 8.09 5.24
N THR A 78 3.47 8.51 5.79
CA THR A 78 4.47 7.58 6.36
C THR A 78 3.96 6.85 7.59
N LEU A 79 3.16 7.51 8.45
CA LEU A 79 2.52 6.88 9.60
C LEU A 79 1.51 5.82 9.16
N GLU A 80 0.59 6.19 8.26
CA GLU A 80 -0.43 5.29 7.71
C GLU A 80 0.18 4.08 7.00
N LEU A 81 1.22 4.31 6.17
CA LEU A 81 1.91 3.24 5.47
C LEU A 81 2.58 2.25 6.44
N ARG A 82 3.19 2.76 7.52
CA ARG A 82 3.80 1.94 8.57
C ARG A 82 2.77 1.14 9.35
N GLU A 83 1.64 1.76 9.69
CA GLU A 83 0.56 1.09 10.39
C GLU A 83 -0.04 -0.03 9.52
N LEU A 84 -0.31 0.27 8.24
CA LEU A 84 -0.78 -0.71 7.27
C LEU A 84 0.20 -1.88 7.15
N ARG A 85 1.50 -1.60 6.98
CA ARG A 85 2.53 -2.64 6.96
C ARG A 85 2.49 -3.51 8.20
N ARG A 86 2.45 -2.91 9.40
CA ARG A 86 2.38 -3.66 10.67
C ARG A 86 1.19 -4.62 10.68
N LYS A 87 0.00 -4.14 10.31
CA LYS A 87 -1.23 -4.96 10.25
C LYS A 87 -1.08 -6.15 9.29
N LEU A 88 -0.47 -5.94 8.12
CA LEU A 88 -0.25 -6.99 7.13
C LEU A 88 0.78 -8.03 7.62
N VAL A 89 1.93 -7.57 8.13
CA VAL A 89 3.01 -8.44 8.64
C VAL A 89 2.56 -9.27 9.84
N GLU A 90 1.76 -8.70 10.76
CA GLU A 90 1.18 -9.43 11.91
C GLU A 90 0.26 -10.59 11.48
N LYS A 91 -0.24 -10.57 10.24
CA LYS A 91 -1.03 -11.65 9.64
C LYS A 91 -0.22 -12.55 8.71
N GLY A 92 1.10 -12.40 8.70
CA GLY A 92 2.01 -13.19 7.87
C GLY A 92 2.00 -12.79 6.39
N ILE A 93 1.51 -11.61 6.04
CA ILE A 93 1.54 -11.10 4.66
C ILE A 93 2.91 -10.46 4.42
N PRO A 94 3.70 -10.97 3.46
CA PRO A 94 4.99 -10.39 3.10
C PRO A 94 4.84 -8.95 2.63
N CYS A 95 5.65 -8.05 3.19
CA CYS A 95 5.63 -6.63 2.86
C CYS A 95 7.05 -6.07 2.82
N ARG A 96 7.27 -5.15 1.89
CA ARG A 96 8.51 -4.37 1.81
C ARG A 96 8.76 -3.58 3.09
N GLU A 97 10.03 -3.47 3.47
CA GLU A 97 10.45 -2.58 4.57
C GLU A 97 10.31 -1.11 4.18
N ILE A 98 10.05 -0.24 5.15
CA ILE A 98 9.90 1.21 4.93
C ILE A 98 11.09 1.92 5.56
N VAL A 99 11.90 2.58 4.74
CA VAL A 99 13.07 3.34 5.16
C VAL A 99 12.82 4.82 4.92
N LEU A 100 12.94 5.63 5.97
CA LEU A 100 12.83 7.08 5.87
C LEU A 100 14.22 7.65 5.66
N LYS A 101 14.45 8.30 4.51
CA LYS A 101 15.67 9.07 4.30
C LYS A 101 15.57 10.34 5.12
N ARG A 102 16.40 10.43 6.18
CA ARG A 102 16.63 11.71 6.86
C ARG A 102 17.34 12.64 5.87
N PHE A 103 16.98 13.91 5.88
CA PHE A 103 17.78 14.93 5.20
C PHE A 103 19.22 14.83 5.72
N GLY A 104 20.17 14.69 4.79
CA GLY A 104 21.55 15.10 5.02
C GLY A 104 21.66 16.61 4.90
#